data_AF-A0A0Q6KRY5-F1
#
_entry.id   AF-A0A0Q6KRY5-F1
#
_cell.length_a   1.000
_cell.length_b   1.000
_cell.length_c   1.000
_cell.angle_alpha   90.00
_cell.angle_beta   90.00
_cell.angle_gamma   90.00
#
_symmetry.space_group_name_H-M   'P 1'
#
loop_
_entity.id
_entity.type
_entity.pdbx_description
1 polymer ?
#
loop_
_entity_poly.entity_id
_entity_poly.type
_entity_poly.pdbx_seq_one_letter_code
_entity_poly.pdbx_strand_id
1 'polypeptide(L)'
;MTVQIDSLAIGTDTADIATTDVDQLFDEVATLDATILDAIERRTRMAHTLAAATSDASASDSAADTFLDLGNDGRVFSRMLSRLAQIAR
;
A
#
# COMPACT_ATOMS: atom_id res chain seq x y z
N MET A 1 23.90 -58.98 2.41
CA MET A 1 23.23 -58.07 1.47
C MET A 1 23.22 -56.71 2.14
N THR A 2 24.16 -55.82 1.78
CA THR A 2 24.32 -54.50 2.39
C THR A 2 23.49 -53.50 1.60
N VAL A 3 22.52 -52.87 2.27
CA VAL A 3 21.71 -51.81 1.69
C VAL A 3 22.54 -50.53 1.69
N GLN A 4 22.97 -50.12 0.50
CA GLN A 4 23.66 -48.86 0.28
C GLN A 4 22.59 -47.77 0.22
N ILE A 5 22.51 -46.93 1.26
CA ILE A 5 21.66 -45.73 1.23
C ILE A 5 22.49 -44.66 0.55
N ASP A 6 22.32 -44.52 -0.76
CA ASP A 6 22.75 -43.30 -1.44
C ASP A 6 22.01 -42.14 -0.79
N SER A 7 22.77 -41.30 -0.09
CA SER A 7 22.25 -40.14 0.61
C SER A 7 21.64 -39.20 -0.44
N LEU A 8 20.31 -39.15 -0.46
CA LEU A 8 19.55 -38.24 -1.29
C LEU A 8 19.90 -36.81 -0.83
N ALA A 9 20.69 -36.10 -1.62
CA ALA A 9 20.91 -34.66 -1.44
C ALA A 9 19.57 -33.95 -1.70
N ILE A 10 18.73 -33.88 -0.67
CA ILE A 10 17.48 -33.11 -0.68
C ILE A 10 17.88 -31.64 -0.80
N GLY A 11 17.54 -31.06 -1.95
CA GLY A 11 17.99 -29.76 -2.41
C GLY A 11 17.74 -28.63 -1.42
N THR A 12 18.82 -28.00 -0.98
CA THR A 12 18.84 -26.67 -0.38
C THR A 12 18.51 -25.57 -1.40
N ASP A 13 18.70 -25.86 -2.69
CA ASP A 13 18.56 -24.93 -3.81
C ASP A 13 17.14 -24.33 -3.94
N THR A 14 16.08 -25.11 -3.68
CA THR A 14 14.70 -24.62 -3.76
C THR A 14 14.28 -23.76 -2.57
N ALA A 15 14.89 -23.95 -1.41
CA ALA A 15 14.56 -23.16 -0.22
C ALA A 15 15.20 -21.77 -0.26
N ASP A 16 16.43 -21.68 -0.76
CA ASP A 16 17.18 -20.42 -0.89
C ASP A 16 16.61 -19.50 -2.00
N ILE A 17 16.05 -20.07 -3.07
CA ILE A 17 15.35 -19.31 -4.11
C ILE A 17 14.05 -18.72 -3.54
N ALA A 18 13.27 -19.52 -2.81
CA ALA A 18 12.00 -19.05 -2.23
C ALA A 18 12.19 -17.96 -1.17
N THR A 19 13.27 -17.97 -0.39
CA THR A 19 13.59 -16.88 0.56
C THR A 19 14.07 -15.62 -0.15
N THR A 20 14.90 -15.76 -1.19
CA THR A 20 15.36 -14.61 -2.01
C THR A 20 14.18 -13.87 -2.66
N ASP A 21 13.19 -14.62 -3.15
CA ASP A 21 11.98 -14.05 -3.76
C ASP A 21 11.11 -13.30 -2.72
N VAL A 22 11.08 -13.77 -1.48
CA VAL A 22 10.32 -13.13 -0.39
C VAL A 22 10.98 -11.84 0.09
N ASP A 23 12.31 -11.82 0.22
CA ASP A 23 13.04 -10.60 0.60
C ASP A 23 12.86 -9.51 -0.46
N GLN A 24 12.86 -9.88 -1.75
CA GLN A 24 12.55 -8.94 -2.83
C GLN A 24 11.13 -8.36 -2.73
N LEU A 25 10.13 -9.17 -2.37
CA LEU A 25 8.76 -8.68 -2.17
C LEU A 25 8.68 -7.71 -0.98
N PHE A 26 9.46 -7.93 0.09
CA PHE A 26 9.51 -6.98 1.21
C PHE A 26 10.10 -5.64 0.80
N ASP A 27 11.19 -5.63 0.03
CA ASP A 27 11.79 -4.41 -0.49
C ASP A 27 10.83 -3.66 -1.44
N GLU A 28 10.07 -4.40 -2.26
CA GLU A 28 9.05 -3.84 -3.13
C GLU A 28 7.91 -3.21 -2.32
N VAL A 29 7.39 -3.92 -1.31
CA VAL A 29 6.34 -3.39 -0.42
C VAL A 29 6.82 -2.13 0.30
N ALA A 30 8.04 -2.12 0.83
CA ALA A 30 8.60 -0.94 1.49
C ALA A 30 8.69 0.27 0.55
N THR A 31 9.04 0.03 -0.72
CA THR A 31 9.08 1.07 -1.75
C THR A 31 7.69 1.59 -2.11
N LEU A 32 6.71 0.68 -2.23
CA LEU A 32 5.32 1.03 -2.47
C LEU A 32 4.74 1.85 -1.31
N ASP A 33 5.01 1.45 -0.07
CA ASP A 33 4.56 2.17 1.12
C ASP A 33 5.12 3.59 1.18
N ALA A 34 6.41 3.77 0.89
CA ALA A 34 7.02 5.10 0.80
C ALA A 34 6.34 5.97 -0.27
N THR A 35 6.03 5.37 -1.42
CA THR A 35 5.36 6.04 -2.54
C THR A 35 3.92 6.43 -2.18
N ILE A 36 3.19 5.55 -1.49
CA ILE A 36 1.82 5.81 -1.02
C ILE A 36 1.82 6.96 -0.01
N LEU A 37 2.78 7.00 0.91
CA LEU A 37 2.90 8.08 1.90
C LEU A 37 3.14 9.44 1.24
N ASP A 38 4.06 9.53 0.27
CA ASP A 38 4.30 10.79 -0.47
C ASP A 38 3.05 11.26 -1.24
N ALA A 39 2.35 10.32 -1.89
CA ALA A 39 1.11 10.62 -2.60
C ALA A 39 0.01 11.15 -1.65
N ILE A 40 -0.14 10.56 -0.46
CA ILE A 40 -1.10 11.00 0.56
C ILE A 40 -0.74 12.39 1.09
N GLU A 41 0.55 12.67 1.35
CA GLU A 41 0.99 13.98 1.80
C GLU A 41 0.68 15.06 0.75
N ARG A 42 1.00 14.78 -0.51
CA ARG A 42 0.71 15.67 -1.63
C ARG A 42 -0.80 15.90 -1.79
N ARG A 43 -1.62 14.86 -1.70
CA ARG A 43 -3.09 14.96 -1.76
C ARG A 43 -3.62 15.84 -0.63
N THR A 44 -3.09 15.68 0.58
CA THR A 44 -3.48 16.47 1.75
C THR A 44 -3.16 17.95 1.55
N ARG A 45 -1.92 18.26 1.10
CA ARG A 45 -1.50 19.64 0.78
C ARG A 45 -2.37 20.31 -0.28
N MET A 46 -2.73 19.56 -1.32
CA MET A 46 -3.64 20.04 -2.37
C MET A 46 -5.04 20.30 -1.83
N ALA A 47 -5.58 19.40 -1.01
CA ALA A 47 -6.89 19.56 -0.38
C ALA A 47 -6.95 20.83 0.48
N HIS A 48 -5.90 21.14 1.25
CA HIS A 48 -5.81 22.39 2.01
C HIS A 48 -5.75 23.62 1.13
N THR A 49 -4.92 23.59 0.08
CA THR A 49 -4.79 24.70 -0.87
C THR A 49 -6.14 24.98 -1.55
N LEU A 50 -6.85 23.92 -1.96
CA LEU A 50 -8.18 24.01 -2.52
C LEU A 50 -9.16 24.61 -1.50
N ALA A 51 -9.23 24.08 -0.27
CA ALA A 51 -10.14 24.57 0.76
C ALA A 51 -9.91 26.05 1.11
N ALA A 52 -8.65 26.50 1.16
CA ALA A 52 -8.32 27.90 1.37
C ALA A 52 -8.78 28.79 0.19
N ALA A 53 -8.71 28.27 -1.04
CA ALA A 53 -9.15 28.99 -2.24
C ALA A 53 -10.67 28.94 -2.46
N THR A 54 -11.37 27.93 -1.93
CA THR A 54 -12.78 27.64 -2.22
C THR A 54 -13.66 27.73 -0.96
N SER A 55 -13.31 28.55 0.03
CA SER A 55 -13.97 28.58 1.34
C SER A 55 -15.49 28.89 1.32
N ASP A 56 -16.09 29.22 0.16
CA ASP A 56 -17.53 29.38 -0.08
C ASP A 56 -18.18 28.31 -0.98
N ALA A 57 -17.42 27.36 -1.51
CA ALA A 57 -17.95 26.28 -2.33
C ALA A 57 -18.09 25.00 -1.50
N SER A 58 -19.33 24.52 -1.33
CA SER A 58 -19.60 23.20 -0.77
C SER A 58 -18.88 22.14 -1.61
N ALA A 59 -17.76 21.61 -1.09
CA ALA A 59 -17.02 20.56 -1.76
C ALA A 59 -17.89 19.30 -1.86
N SER A 60 -18.12 18.86 -3.10
CA SER A 60 -18.94 17.69 -3.44
C SER A 60 -18.26 16.39 -2.99
N ASP A 61 -19.05 15.49 -2.40
CA ASP A 61 -18.68 14.19 -1.82
C ASP A 61 -18.28 13.11 -2.86
N SER A 62 -17.92 13.52 -4.08
CA SER A 62 -17.60 12.62 -5.21
C SER A 62 -16.29 11.82 -5.03
N ALA A 63 -15.52 12.07 -3.96
CA ALA A 63 -14.29 11.33 -3.67
C ALA A 63 -14.55 9.92 -3.10
N ALA A 64 -15.78 9.59 -2.71
CA ALA A 64 -16.13 8.28 -2.17
C ALA A 64 -16.03 7.15 -3.20
N ASP A 65 -16.23 7.44 -4.49
CA ASP A 65 -16.31 6.42 -5.55
C ASP A 65 -14.94 6.05 -6.16
N THR A 66 -13.89 6.84 -5.92
CA THR A 66 -12.57 6.64 -6.54
C THR A 66 -11.88 5.34 -6.11
N PHE A 67 -12.24 4.78 -4.95
CA PHE A 67 -11.56 3.62 -4.37
C PHE A 67 -12.45 2.37 -4.32
N LEU A 68 -13.54 2.31 -5.10
CA LEU A 68 -14.47 1.17 -5.06
C LEU A 68 -13.82 -0.17 -5.44
N ASP A 69 -12.73 -0.14 -6.23
CA ASP A 69 -11.96 -1.33 -6.61
C ASP A 69 -11.26 -2.00 -5.42
N LEU A 70 -11.07 -1.27 -4.29
CA LEU A 70 -10.61 -1.84 -3.02
C LEU A 70 -11.76 -2.50 -2.23
N GLY A 71 -12.96 -2.59 -2.79
CA GLY A 71 -14.13 -3.18 -2.15
C GLY A 71 -14.56 -2.39 -0.91
N ASN A 72 -14.82 -3.12 0.19
CA ASN A 72 -15.27 -2.50 1.43
C ASN A 72 -14.21 -1.55 2.03
N ASP A 73 -12.93 -1.85 1.84
CA ASP A 73 -11.81 -1.08 2.39
C ASP A 73 -11.63 0.26 1.66
N GLY A 74 -12.07 0.35 0.40
CA GLY A 74 -12.07 1.59 -0.37
C GLY A 74 -12.83 2.73 0.29
N ARG A 75 -14.00 2.42 0.88
CA ARG A 75 -14.79 3.41 1.62
C ARG A 75 -14.11 3.85 2.91
N VAL A 76 -13.44 2.93 3.59
CA VAL A 76 -12.66 3.23 4.81
C VAL A 76 -11.47 4.12 4.45
N PHE A 77 -10.74 3.77 3.39
CA PHE A 77 -9.61 4.53 2.89
C PHE A 77 -10.02 5.95 2.47
N SER A 78 -11.11 6.10 1.71
CA SER A 78 -11.62 7.43 1.33
C SER A 78 -11.95 8.30 2.55
N ARG A 79 -12.62 7.73 3.57
CA ARG A 79 -12.91 8.44 4.83
C ARG A 79 -11.64 8.82 5.59
N MET A 80 -10.65 7.92 5.65
CA MET A 80 -9.35 8.21 6.27
C MET A 80 -8.67 9.40 5.59
N LEU A 81 -8.61 9.38 4.26
CA LEU A 81 -8.01 10.46 3.47
C LEU A 81 -8.75 11.79 3.63
N SER A 82 -10.07 11.78 3.73
CA SER A 82 -10.87 12.98 4.03
C SER A 82 -10.59 13.51 5.44
N ARG A 83 -10.45 12.61 6.43
CA ARG A 83 -10.11 12.98 7.80
C ARG A 83 -8.71 13.58 7.92
N LEU A 84 -7.72 13.05 7.20
CA LEU A 84 -6.36 13.61 7.17
C LEU A 84 -6.35 15.07 6.69
N ALA A 85 -7.13 15.36 5.64
CA ALA A 85 -7.29 16.73 5.13
C ALA A 85 -8.01 17.69 6.11
N GLN A 86 -8.72 17.16 7.11
CA GLN A 86 -9.39 17.97 8.13
C GLN A 86 -8.53 18.20 9.38
N ILE A 87 -7.70 17.22 9.77
CA ILE A 87 -6.89 17.27 11.01
C ILE A 87 -5.69 18.21 10.89
N ALA A 88 -5.07 18.32 9.72
CA ALA A 88 -3.88 19.15 9.53
C ALA A 88 -4.17 20.67 9.41
N ARG A 89 -5.28 21.14 10.00
CA ARG A 89 -5.68 22.55 10.06
C ARG A 89 -5.32 23.18 11.41
#